data_AF-X0LKK1-F1
#
_entry.id   AF-X0LKK1-F1
#
_cell.length_a   1.000
_cell.length_b   1.000
_cell.length_c   1.000
_cell.angle_alpha   90.00
_cell.angle_beta   90.00
_cell.angle_gamma   90.00
#
_symmetry.space_group_name_H-M   'P 1'
#
loop_
_entity.id
_entity.type
_entity.pdbx_description
1 polymer ?
#
loop_
_entity_poly.entity_id
_entity_poly.type
_entity_poly.pdbx_seq_one_letter_code
_entity_poly.pdbx_strand_id
1 'polypeptide(L)'
;MSFVYDSTIIHSDSAYVTQGSLDHEVRSLCYLVEEQRSSTDSSSRPIILVAHSPGGLVCATSIVLGDRNAQGDDVDAVARNVAGMVFLGTPFAGSNAAKWGELVRKIFNVVKKTDQNTLKTLKGNSHDLQEL
;
A
#
# COMPACT_ATOMS: atom_id res chain seq x y z
N MET A 1 -29.86 -0.80 -2.32
CA MET A 1 -28.90 -0.03 -3.12
C MET A 1 -27.52 -0.62 -2.86
N SER A 2 -26.96 -1.34 -3.82
CA SER A 2 -25.60 -1.89 -3.74
C SER A 2 -24.63 -0.84 -4.26
N PHE A 3 -23.80 -0.28 -3.39
CA PHE A 3 -22.70 0.59 -3.78
C PHE A 3 -21.68 -0.25 -4.53
N VAL A 4 -21.61 -0.07 -5.85
CA VAL A 4 -20.59 -0.68 -6.70
C VAL A 4 -19.27 0.01 -6.34
N TYR A 5 -18.46 -0.68 -5.55
CA TYR A 5 -17.09 -0.30 -5.23
C TYR A 5 -16.23 -0.63 -6.44
N ASP A 6 -15.77 0.39 -7.17
CA ASP A 6 -14.73 0.26 -8.18
C ASP A 6 -13.37 0.15 -7.46
N SER A 7 -13.02 -1.06 -7.06
CA SER A 7 -11.64 -1.39 -6.67
C SER A 7 -10.81 -1.60 -7.92
N THR A 8 -10.41 -0.50 -8.56
CA THR A 8 -9.27 -0.52 -9.47
C THR A 8 -8.07 -1.05 -8.68
N ILE A 9 -7.67 -2.29 -8.98
CA ILE A 9 -6.53 -2.96 -8.35
C ILE A 9 -5.28 -2.19 -8.73
N ILE A 10 -4.79 -1.36 -7.81
CA ILE A 10 -3.46 -0.74 -7.92
C ILE A 10 -2.45 -1.88 -7.76
N HIS A 11 -1.94 -2.38 -8.89
CA HIS A 11 -0.91 -3.41 -8.92
C HIS A 11 0.31 -2.90 -8.14
N SER A 12 0.47 -3.37 -6.91
CA SER A 12 1.61 -3.07 -6.05
C SER A 12 2.72 -4.06 -6.36
N ASP A 13 3.24 -4.00 -7.58
CA ASP A 13 4.31 -4.88 -8.01
C ASP A 13 5.66 -4.26 -7.65
N SER A 14 6.34 -4.89 -6.69
CA SER A 14 7.79 -4.90 -6.55
C SER A 14 8.53 -3.54 -6.53
N ALA A 15 8.72 -2.96 -5.34
CA ALA A 15 9.82 -2.03 -5.09
C ALA A 15 10.61 -2.44 -3.84
N TYR A 16 11.92 -2.57 -3.99
CA TYR A 16 12.85 -2.75 -2.89
C TYR A 16 12.89 -1.44 -2.06
N VAL A 17 12.11 -1.39 -0.98
CA VAL A 17 11.92 -0.16 -0.19
C VAL A 17 13.20 0.18 0.58
N THR A 18 13.99 1.11 0.04
CA THR A 18 15.02 1.86 0.79
C THR A 18 14.40 3.14 1.39
N GLN A 19 15.04 3.80 2.35
CA GLN A 19 14.49 5.04 2.96
C GLN A 19 14.16 6.12 1.92
N GLY A 20 15.03 6.32 0.92
CA GLY A 20 14.77 7.27 -0.17
C GLY A 20 13.63 6.85 -1.12
N SER A 21 13.40 5.54 -1.26
CA SER A 21 12.26 5.01 -2.01
C SER A 21 10.95 5.16 -1.23
N LEU A 22 10.98 5.00 0.11
CA LEU A 22 9.78 5.13 0.94
C LEU A 22 9.20 6.55 0.92
N ASP A 23 10.04 7.58 1.04
CA ASP A 23 9.58 8.97 1.00
C ASP A 23 8.94 9.34 -0.33
N HIS A 24 9.44 8.78 -1.43
CA HIS A 24 8.85 8.95 -2.76
C HIS A 24 7.47 8.30 -2.86
N GLU A 25 7.34 7.04 -2.41
CA GLU A 25 6.05 6.33 -2.37
C GLU A 25 5.01 7.08 -1.52
N VAL A 26 5.43 7.63 -0.37
CA VAL A 26 4.56 8.43 0.49
C VAL A 26 4.05 9.68 -0.21
N ARG A 27 4.94 10.44 -0.85
CA ARG A 27 4.53 11.66 -1.56
C ARG A 27 3.61 11.35 -2.73
N SER A 28 3.90 10.29 -3.50
CA SER A 28 3.04 9.88 -4.61
C SER A 28 1.66 9.45 -4.12
N LEU A 29 1.58 8.68 -3.02
CA LEU A 29 0.31 8.32 -2.40
C LEU A 29 -0.48 9.56 -1.98
N CYS A 30 0.14 10.50 -1.26
CA CYS A 30 -0.54 11.69 -0.76
C CYS A 30 -1.03 12.60 -1.90
N TYR A 31 -0.21 12.79 -2.95
CA TYR A 31 -0.60 13.53 -4.15
C TYR A 31 -1.85 12.94 -4.81
N LEU A 32 -1.88 11.62 -5.04
CA LEU A 32 -3.04 10.96 -5.64
C LEU A 32 -4.30 11.08 -4.78
N VAL A 33 -4.14 11.02 -3.45
CA VAL A 33 -5.27 11.19 -2.52
C VAL A 33 -5.81 12.62 -2.58
N GLU A 34 -4.96 13.64 -2.58
CA GLU A 34 -5.40 15.04 -2.66
C GLU A 34 -5.98 15.39 -4.03
N GLU A 35 -5.41 14.86 -5.12
CA GLU A 35 -5.97 14.98 -6.46
C GLU A 35 -7.40 14.40 -6.51
N GLN A 36 -7.60 13.19 -5.98
CA GLN A 36 -8.91 12.56 -5.93
C GLN A 36 -9.91 13.31 -5.02
N ARG A 37 -9.42 13.89 -3.92
CA ARG A 37 -10.27 14.66 -3.00
C ARG A 37 -10.69 15.99 -3.61
N SER A 38 -9.77 16.65 -4.31
CA SER A 38 -10.03 17.91 -5.02
C SER A 38 -11.02 17.70 -6.17
N SER A 39 -10.90 16.60 -6.93
CA SER A 39 -11.82 16.27 -8.02
C SER A 39 -13.23 15.89 -7.55
N THR A 40 -13.37 15.43 -6.30
CA THR A 40 -14.64 15.01 -5.70
C THR A 40 -15.21 15.98 -4.66
N ASP A 41 -14.62 17.17 -4.52
CA ASP A 41 -14.96 18.19 -3.51
C ASP A 41 -15.06 17.61 -2.09
N SER A 42 -14.10 16.74 -1.74
CA SER A 42 -14.10 16.00 -0.47
C SER A 42 -12.88 16.30 0.41
N SER A 43 -12.27 17.47 0.23
CA SER A 43 -11.03 17.90 0.89
C SER A 43 -11.12 18.01 2.42
N SER A 44 -12.32 18.13 2.99
CA SER A 44 -12.56 18.15 4.46
C SER A 44 -13.04 16.80 5.02
N ARG A 45 -13.25 15.79 4.18
CA ARG A 45 -13.81 14.50 4.59
C ARG A 45 -12.74 13.67 5.33
N PRO A 46 -13.04 13.10 6.51
CA PRO A 46 -12.09 12.24 7.21
C PRO A 46 -11.69 11.02 6.36
N ILE A 47 -10.43 10.61 6.48
CA ILE A 47 -9.82 9.49 5.76
C ILE A 47 -9.63 8.32 6.73
N ILE A 48 -9.98 7.12 6.28
CA ILE A 48 -9.61 5.87 6.96
C ILE A 48 -8.65 5.12 6.03
N LEU A 49 -7.42 4.90 6.47
CA LEU A 49 -6.43 4.15 5.71
C LEU A 49 -6.55 2.66 6.01
N VAL A 50 -6.80 1.83 5.00
CA VAL A 50 -6.75 0.38 5.13
C VAL A 50 -5.53 -0.12 4.39
N ALA A 51 -4.53 -0.56 5.13
CA ALA A 51 -3.23 -0.86 4.58
C ALA A 51 -2.88 -2.33 4.74
N HIS A 52 -2.42 -2.94 3.65
CA HIS A 52 -2.04 -4.36 3.60
C HIS A 52 -0.53 -4.50 3.45
N SER A 53 0.06 -5.42 4.22
CA SER A 53 1.46 -5.84 4.03
C SER A 53 2.42 -4.62 4.12
N PRO A 54 3.50 -4.44 3.30
CA PRO A 54 4.34 -3.24 3.36
C PRO A 54 3.60 -1.90 3.18
N GLY A 55 2.40 -1.87 2.60
CA GLY A 55 1.64 -0.63 2.39
C GLY A 55 1.29 0.09 3.70
N GLY A 56 1.18 -0.64 4.81
CA GLY A 56 0.97 -0.02 6.13
C GLY A 56 2.14 0.84 6.59
N LEU A 57 3.34 0.58 6.08
CA LEU A 57 4.52 1.40 6.40
C LEU A 57 4.49 2.72 5.67
N VAL A 58 4.09 2.69 4.40
CA VAL A 58 3.87 3.90 3.60
C VAL A 58 2.81 4.76 4.29
N CYS A 59 1.67 4.16 4.66
CA CYS A 59 0.59 4.85 5.36
C CYS A 59 0.99 5.38 6.74
N ALA A 60 1.81 4.64 7.50
CA ALA A 60 2.29 5.14 8.79
C ALA A 60 3.31 6.27 8.63
N THR A 61 4.20 6.16 7.63
CA THR A 61 5.20 7.19 7.34
C THR A 61 4.56 8.47 6.82
N SER A 62 3.44 8.41 6.07
CA SER A 62 2.74 9.63 5.65
C SER A 62 2.24 10.46 6.83
N ILE A 63 1.73 9.82 7.89
CA ILE A 63 1.35 10.52 9.14
C ILE A 63 2.57 11.16 9.81
N VAL A 64 3.67 10.41 9.92
CA VAL A 64 4.90 10.90 10.58
C VAL A 64 5.55 12.05 9.80
N LEU A 65 5.56 11.99 8.46
CA LEU A 65 6.10 13.04 7.62
C LEU A 65 5.19 14.26 7.58
N GLY A 66 3.87 14.07 7.59
CA GLY A 66 2.89 15.16 7.63
C GLY A 66 3.03 16.01 8.90
N ASP A 67 3.30 15.39 10.04
CA ASP A 67 3.56 16.10 11.31
C ASP A 67 4.89 16.89 11.32
N ARG A 68 5.85 16.51 10.47
CA ARG A 68 7.21 17.07 10.44
C ARG A 68 7.45 18.10 9.33
N ASN A 69 6.68 18.06 8.24
CA ASN A 69 6.89 18.91 7.07
C ASN A 69 6.24 20.29 7.23
N ALA A 70 6.61 21.23 6.35
CA ALA A 70 6.03 22.56 6.31
C ALA A 70 4.51 22.51 6.04
N GLN A 71 3.75 23.36 6.71
CA GLN A 71 2.30 23.48 6.50
C GLN A 71 1.99 23.75 5.03
N GLY A 72 1.09 22.95 4.45
CA GLY A 72 0.55 23.15 3.09
C GLY A 72 1.07 22.22 1.99
N ASP A 73 1.88 21.21 2.33
CA ASP A 73 2.20 20.09 1.40
C ASP A 73 1.09 19.02 1.42
N ASP A 74 0.92 18.25 0.35
CA ASP A 74 -0.10 17.19 0.20
C ASP A 74 0.01 16.16 1.34
N VAL A 75 1.23 15.89 1.81
CA VAL A 75 1.48 14.96 2.90
C VAL A 75 0.87 15.46 4.22
N ASP A 76 0.97 16.75 4.52
CA ASP A 76 0.35 17.38 5.69
C ASP A 76 -1.18 17.40 5.55
N ALA A 77 -1.70 17.75 4.36
CA ALA A 77 -3.13 17.76 4.08
C ALA A 77 -3.78 16.38 4.28
N VAL A 78 -3.17 15.32 3.76
CA VAL A 78 -3.63 13.94 3.97
C VAL A 78 -3.53 13.57 5.44
N ALA A 79 -2.36 13.78 6.07
CA ALA A 79 -2.14 13.37 7.46
C ALA A 79 -3.15 14.01 8.43
N ARG A 80 -3.46 15.29 8.26
CA ARG A 80 -4.45 16.01 9.10
C ARG A 80 -5.88 15.50 8.94
N ASN A 81 -6.21 14.94 7.78
CA ASN A 81 -7.55 14.41 7.51
C ASN A 81 -7.69 12.92 7.87
N VAL A 82 -6.63 12.22 8.27
CA VAL A 82 -6.71 10.81 8.68
C VAL A 82 -7.34 10.69 10.06
N ALA A 83 -8.54 10.09 10.11
CA ALA A 83 -9.27 9.81 11.33
C ALA A 83 -8.91 8.44 11.95
N GLY A 84 -8.34 7.52 11.15
CA GLY A 84 -7.94 6.21 11.63
C GLY A 84 -7.23 5.37 10.57
N MET A 85 -6.58 4.29 11.02
CA MET A 85 -5.85 3.37 10.16
C MET A 85 -6.03 1.92 10.61
N VAL A 86 -6.16 1.01 9.65
CA VAL A 86 -6.30 -0.44 9.83
C VAL A 86 -5.13 -1.12 9.14
N PHE A 87 -4.43 -2.00 9.87
CA PHE A 87 -3.29 -2.75 9.36
C PHE A 87 -3.64 -4.22 9.16
N LEU A 88 -3.37 -4.73 7.96
CA LEU A 88 -3.61 -6.11 7.55
C LEU A 88 -2.27 -6.78 7.23
N GLY A 89 -1.72 -7.52 8.20
CA GLY A 89 -0.44 -8.21 8.03
C GLY A 89 0.75 -7.27 7.80
N THR A 90 0.64 -5.99 8.19
CA THR A 90 1.74 -5.03 8.07
C THR A 90 2.85 -5.36 9.05
N PRO A 91 4.09 -5.52 8.56
CA PRO A 91 5.18 -5.92 9.43
C PRO A 91 5.80 -4.69 10.11
N PHE A 92 5.67 -4.52 11.42
CA PHE A 92 6.32 -3.41 12.13
C PHE A 92 7.71 -3.83 12.62
N ALA A 93 8.77 -3.57 11.83
CA ALA A 93 10.14 -3.63 12.33
C ALA A 93 10.54 -2.24 12.84
N GLY A 94 11.25 -2.13 13.97
CA GLY A 94 11.69 -0.82 14.49
C GLY A 94 12.58 -0.02 13.52
N SER A 95 13.12 1.11 13.98
CA SER A 95 13.83 2.16 13.22
C SER A 95 15.08 1.76 12.39
N ASN A 96 15.45 0.49 12.31
CA ASN A 96 16.65 0.07 11.59
C ASN A 96 16.31 -0.26 10.12
N ALA A 97 16.71 0.61 9.20
CA ALA A 97 16.53 0.47 7.75
C ALA A 97 17.04 -0.88 7.18
N ALA A 98 18.09 -1.46 7.77
CA ALA A 98 18.58 -2.78 7.35
C ALA A 98 17.59 -3.91 7.69
N LYS A 99 16.88 -3.78 8.82
CA LYS A 99 15.84 -4.74 9.22
C LYS A 99 14.62 -4.66 8.30
N TRP A 100 14.33 -3.47 7.76
CA TRP A 100 13.27 -3.26 6.77
C TRP A 100 13.54 -3.99 5.46
N GLY A 101 14.72 -3.80 4.88
CA GLY A 101 15.12 -4.50 3.65
C GLY A 101 15.05 -6.02 3.81
N GLU A 102 15.48 -6.55 4.94
CA GLU A 102 15.43 -7.99 5.21
C GLU A 102 13.99 -8.51 5.38
N LEU A 103 13.12 -7.74 6.02
CA LEU A 103 11.72 -8.09 6.28
C LEU A 103 10.89 -8.07 4.99
N VAL A 104 11.03 -7.04 4.16
CA VAL A 104 10.42 -6.97 2.82
C VAL A 104 10.88 -8.14 1.97
N ARG A 105 12.19 -8.44 1.98
CA ARG A 105 12.74 -9.61 1.26
C ARG A 105 12.18 -10.94 1.76
N LYS A 106 11.96 -11.10 3.07
CA LYS A 106 11.32 -12.29 3.65
C LYS A 106 9.88 -12.44 3.17
N ILE A 107 9.09 -11.37 3.22
CA ILE A 107 7.70 -11.38 2.73
C ILE A 107 7.67 -11.68 1.23
N PHE A 108 8.50 -11.01 0.44
CA PHE A 108 8.61 -11.26 -0.99
C PHE A 108 8.99 -12.71 -1.30
N ASN A 109 9.95 -13.29 -0.58
CA ASN A 109 10.31 -14.70 -0.75
C ASN A 109 9.16 -15.65 -0.39
N VAL A 110 8.32 -15.31 0.60
CA VAL A 110 7.13 -16.11 0.94
C VAL A 110 6.09 -16.01 -0.17
N VAL A 111 5.75 -14.79 -0.62
CA VAL A 111 4.80 -14.56 -1.72
C VAL A 111 5.27 -15.24 -3.00
N LYS A 112 6.53 -15.03 -3.41
CA LYS A 112 7.12 -15.68 -4.58
C LYS A 112 7.10 -17.22 -4.48
N LYS A 113 7.35 -17.79 -3.29
CA LYS A 113 7.24 -19.25 -3.09
C LYS A 113 5.79 -19.72 -3.25
N THR A 114 4.83 -18.97 -2.71
CA THR A 114 3.39 -19.24 -2.86
C THR A 114 2.99 -19.15 -4.33
N ASP A 115 3.37 -18.09 -5.05
CA ASP A 115 3.08 -17.92 -6.47
C ASP A 115 3.65 -19.05 -7.32
N GLN A 116 4.88 -19.52 -7.05
CA GLN A 116 5.42 -20.68 -7.76
C GLN A 116 4.62 -21.97 -7.49
N ASN A 117 4.00 -22.11 -6.31
CA ASN A 117 3.14 -23.25 -5.98
C ASN A 117 1.74 -23.11 -6.60
N THR A 118 1.18 -21.91 -6.59
CA THR A 118 -0.11 -21.58 -7.22
C THR A 118 -0.01 -21.67 -8.75
N LEU A 119 1.07 -21.18 -9.34
CA LEU A 119 1.37 -21.28 -10.77
C LEU A 119 1.62 -22.74 -11.21
N LYS A 120 2.21 -23.59 -10.35
CA LYS A 120 2.30 -25.04 -10.60
C LYS A 120 0.93 -25.72 -10.57
N THR A 121 0.02 -25.25 -9.73
CA THR A 121 -1.35 -25.78 -9.63
C THR A 121 -2.22 -25.30 -10.80
N LEU A 122 -2.03 -24.06 -11.26
CA LEU A 122 -2.69 -23.53 -12.46
C LEU A 122 -2.14 -24.13 -13.76
N LYS A 123 -0.84 -24.46 -13.84
CA LYS A 123 -0.29 -25.26 -14.95
C LYS A 123 -0.68 -26.74 -14.89
N GLY A 124 -1.08 -27.24 -13.72
CA GLY A 124 -1.48 -28.63 -13.51
C GLY A 124 -2.91 -28.95 -13.92
N ASN A 125 -3.79 -27.95 -14.10
CA ASN A 125 -5.21 -28.13 -14.42
C ASN A 125 -5.61 -27.68 -15.83
N SER A 126 -4.66 -27.44 -16.74
CA SER A 126 -4.96 -27.10 -18.14
C SER A 126 -4.91 -28.31 -19.09
N HIS A 127 -5.14 -29.54 -18.60
CA HIS A 127 -5.25 -30.73 -19.45
C HIS A 127 -6.60 -31.48 -19.36
N ASP A 128 -7.59 -30.96 -18.63
CA ASP A 128 -8.91 -31.63 -18.46
C ASP A 128 -10.12 -30.78 -18.88
N LEU A 129 -9.95 -29.90 -19.88
CA LEU A 129 -11.08 -29.21 -20.52
C LEU A 129 -10.97 -29.32 -22.05
N GLN A 130 -10.99 -30.56 -22.55
CA GLN A 130 -11.22 -30.83 -23.98
C GLN A 130 -12.21 -31.94 -24.30
N GLU A 131 -12.95 -32.47 -23.31
CA GLU A 131 -14.17 -33.23 -23.59
C GLU A 131 -15.26 -32.88 -22.57
N LEU A 132 -16.17 -31.99 -22.99
CA LEU A 132 -17.63 -32.19 -23.04
C LEU A 132 -18.26 -31.02 -23.82
#